data_AF-A0A438GUN2-F1
#
_entry.id   AF-A0A438GUN2-F1
#
_cell.length_a   1.000
_cell.length_b   1.000
_cell.length_c   1.000
_cell.angle_alpha   90.00
_cell.angle_beta   90.00
_cell.angle_gamma   90.00
#
_symmetry.space_group_name_H-M   'P 1'
#
loop_
_entity.id
_entity.type
_entity.pdbx_description
1 polymer ?
#
loop_
_entity_poly.entity_id
_entity_poly.type
_entity_poly.pdbx_seq_one_letter_code
_entity_poly.pdbx_strand_id
1 'polypeptide(L)'
;MKEVADCVNCPTPSLEVHRLLHSCRIGSNFVGYLGLPFKFSQMEFLSKKYAKKSYSGSRSLICVKRSIMMLRVVFERMLSSGENSFEGVVSKSYEQSFAAYHGWATRTAVFASLPHLPTRSKLMKKLKENEAPMTV
;
A
#
# COMPACT_ATOMS: atom_id res chain seq x y z
N MET A 1 4.19 7.81 -11.89
CA MET A 1 5.00 6.66 -11.44
C MET A 1 6.25 6.49 -12.30
N LYS A 2 6.18 6.55 -13.64
CA LYS A 2 7.35 6.41 -14.54
C LYS A 2 8.53 7.33 -14.17
N GLU A 3 8.28 8.63 -14.01
CA GLU A 3 9.33 9.59 -13.62
C GLU A 3 10.03 9.27 -12.29
N VAL A 4 9.29 8.73 -11.30
CA VAL A 4 9.87 8.31 -10.02
C VAL A 4 10.70 7.04 -10.20
N ALA A 5 10.23 6.10 -11.02
CA ALA A 5 10.98 4.89 -11.34
C ALA A 5 12.30 5.22 -12.07
N ASP A 6 12.25 6.09 -13.07
CA ASP A 6 13.43 6.52 -13.83
C ASP A 6 14.46 7.21 -12.92
N CYS A 7 13.98 8.04 -11.99
CA CYS A 7 14.82 8.72 -11.00
C CYS A 7 15.47 7.75 -9.98
N VAL A 8 14.73 6.73 -9.51
CA VAL A 8 15.26 5.75 -8.55
C VAL A 8 16.23 4.77 -9.20
N ASN A 9 16.07 4.49 -10.49
CA ASN A 9 16.92 3.56 -11.25
C ASN A 9 18.16 4.21 -11.87
N CYS A 10 18.39 5.51 -11.68
CA CYS A 10 19.59 6.16 -12.22
C CYS A 10 20.82 5.92 -11.32
N PRO A 11 22.06 6.06 -11.85
CA PRO A 11 23.29 5.78 -11.09
C PRO A 11 23.47 6.62 -9.80
N THR A 12 22.90 7.82 -9.78
CA THR A 12 22.95 8.75 -8.64
C THR A 12 21.55 9.25 -8.32
N PRO A 13 20.71 8.42 -7.68
CA PRO A 13 19.30 8.74 -7.48
C PRO A 13 19.14 9.89 -6.49
N SER A 14 18.50 10.97 -6.96
CA SER A 14 18.11 12.12 -6.14
C SER A 14 16.63 12.43 -6.36
N LEU A 15 15.79 11.93 -5.46
CA LEU A 15 14.34 12.04 -5.56
C LEU A 15 13.84 13.26 -4.78
N GLU A 16 13.32 14.25 -5.49
CA GLU A 16 12.62 15.37 -4.87
C GLU A 16 11.39 14.88 -4.09
N VAL A 17 11.26 15.35 -2.85
CA VAL A 17 10.16 14.99 -1.96
C VAL A 17 8.80 15.32 -2.58
N HIS A 18 8.68 16.40 -3.36
CA HIS A 18 7.43 16.74 -4.04
C HIS A 18 6.99 15.68 -5.07
N ARG A 19 7.92 15.11 -5.84
CA ARG A 19 7.63 14.02 -6.80
C ARG A 19 7.19 12.74 -6.10
N LEU A 20 7.83 12.42 -4.98
CA LEU A 20 7.43 11.30 -4.12
C LEU A 20 6.01 11.52 -3.57
N LEU A 21 5.70 12.71 -3.04
CA LEU A 21 4.38 13.03 -2.49
C LEU A 21 3.29 12.99 -3.56
N HIS A 22 3.57 13.49 -4.77
CA HIS A 22 2.65 13.40 -5.89
C HIS A 22 2.31 11.93 -6.24
N SER A 23 3.34 11.07 -6.29
CA SER A 23 3.13 9.63 -6.54
C SER A 23 2.40 8.93 -5.39
N CYS A 24 2.69 9.31 -4.13
CA CYS A 24 1.99 8.81 -2.95
C CYS A 24 0.49 9.18 -2.96
N ARG A 25 0.13 10.38 -3.47
CA ARG A 25 -1.27 10.78 -3.65
C ARG A 25 -1.99 9.83 -4.61
N ILE A 26 -1.37 9.47 -5.73
CA ILE A 26 -1.92 8.48 -6.67
C ILE A 26 -2.07 7.11 -5.99
N GLY A 27 -1.04 6.66 -5.28
CA GLY A 27 -1.06 5.40 -4.51
C GLY A 27 -2.17 5.37 -3.44
N SER A 28 -2.48 6.50 -2.81
CA SER A 28 -3.52 6.59 -1.77
C SER A 28 -4.93 6.29 -2.30
N ASN A 29 -5.21 6.59 -3.58
CA ASN A 29 -6.49 6.22 -4.21
C ASN A 29 -6.61 4.70 -4.32
N PHE A 30 -5.52 4.02 -4.69
CA PHE A 30 -5.49 2.55 -4.78
C PHE A 30 -5.74 1.90 -3.42
N VAL A 31 -5.04 2.37 -2.38
CA VAL A 31 -5.21 1.91 -1.00
C VAL A 31 -6.66 2.09 -0.53
N GLY A 32 -7.33 3.15 -0.98
CA GLY A 32 -8.75 3.37 -0.72
C GLY A 32 -9.66 2.28 -1.32
N TYR A 33 -9.30 1.68 -2.45
CA TYR A 33 -10.08 0.59 -3.05
C TYR A 33 -9.99 -0.73 -2.30
N LEU A 34 -8.88 -0.94 -1.57
CA LEU A 34 -8.66 -2.11 -0.71
C LEU A 34 -9.49 -2.09 0.58
N GLY A 35 -10.17 -0.99 0.88
CA GLY A 35 -11.17 -0.90 1.94
C GLY A 35 -10.60 -0.68 3.34
N LEU A 36 -11.43 -0.95 4.35
CA LEU A 36 -11.13 -0.70 5.78
C LEU A 36 -9.79 -1.27 6.27
N PRO A 37 -9.35 -2.48 5.86
CA PRO A 37 -8.08 -3.04 6.29
C PRO A 37 -6.89 -2.19 5.92
N PHE A 38 -6.99 -1.39 4.86
CA PHE A 38 -5.92 -0.57 4.35
C PHE A 38 -6.06 0.92 4.71
N LYS A 39 -7.10 1.29 5.48
CA LYS A 39 -7.32 2.67 5.92
C LYS A 39 -6.16 3.18 6.78
N PHE A 40 -5.46 2.31 7.50
CA PHE A 40 -4.24 2.69 8.23
C PHE A 40 -3.12 3.10 7.26
N SER A 41 -2.90 2.33 6.19
CA SER A 41 -1.92 2.66 5.14
C SER A 41 -2.29 3.96 4.44
N GLN A 42 -3.59 4.21 4.22
CA GLN A 42 -4.07 5.46 3.63
C GLN A 42 -3.68 6.67 4.51
N MET A 43 -3.84 6.55 5.83
CA MET A 43 -3.47 7.60 6.77
C MET A 43 -1.96 7.86 6.80
N GLU A 44 -1.15 6.81 6.62
CA GLU A 44 0.30 6.91 6.51
C GLU A 44 0.76 7.60 5.22
N PHE A 45 0.13 7.30 4.08
CA PHE A 45 0.36 7.99 2.81
C PHE A 45 -0.10 9.46 2.85
N LEU A 46 -1.16 9.75 3.61
CA LEU A 46 -1.71 11.09 3.78
C LEU A 46 -1.06 11.87 4.93
N SER A 47 0.14 11.44 5.36
CA SER A 47 1.06 11.84 6.45
C SER A 47 0.95 13.24 7.11
N LYS A 48 0.20 14.19 6.53
CA LYS A 48 -0.05 15.54 7.04
C LYS A 48 -1.52 15.92 7.30
N LYS A 49 -2.53 15.25 6.73
CA LYS A 49 -3.92 15.78 6.78
C LYS A 49 -4.73 15.41 8.04
N TYR A 50 -4.37 14.33 8.75
CA TYR A 50 -5.24 13.77 9.79
C TYR A 50 -4.54 13.38 11.10
N ALA A 51 -3.24 13.61 11.24
CA ALA A 51 -2.53 13.33 12.49
C ALA A 51 -2.71 14.48 13.49
N LYS A 52 -3.20 14.18 14.70
CA LYS A 52 -3.24 15.14 15.83
C LYS A 52 -1.84 15.64 16.26
N LYS A 53 -0.76 15.03 15.75
CA LYS A 53 0.63 15.39 16.00
C LYS A 53 1.37 15.48 14.66
N SER A 54 2.02 16.62 14.40
CA SER A 54 2.84 16.80 13.19
C SER A 54 4.04 15.84 13.25
N TYR A 55 4.14 14.89 12.31
CA TYR A 55 5.31 14.04 12.18
C TYR A 55 6.47 14.84 11.57
N SER A 56 7.71 14.55 11.99
CA SER A 56 8.89 15.04 11.28
C SER A 56 8.94 14.44 9.87
N GLY A 57 9.54 15.16 8.91
CA GLY A 57 9.65 14.69 7.53
C GLY A 57 10.23 13.27 7.41
N SER A 58 11.24 12.95 8.22
CA SER A 58 11.85 11.61 8.25
C SER A 58 10.88 10.52 8.74
N ARG A 59 10.05 10.81 9.76
CA ARG A 59 9.04 9.84 10.23
C ARG A 59 7.96 9.59 9.18
N SER A 60 7.53 10.65 8.49
CA SER A 60 6.60 10.52 7.36
C SER A 60 7.16 9.65 6.24
N LEU A 61 8.44 9.82 5.88
CA LEU A 61 9.10 9.00 4.86
C LEU A 61 9.22 7.53 5.27
N ILE A 62 9.48 7.24 6.54
CA ILE A 62 9.53 5.86 7.06
C ILE A 62 8.16 5.18 6.94
N CYS A 63 7.08 5.87 7.31
CA CYS A 63 5.71 5.35 7.15
C CYS A 63 5.41 5.07 5.66
N VAL A 64 5.66 6.04 4.78
CA VAL A 64 5.47 5.87 3.33
C VAL A 64 6.27 4.67 2.79
N LYS A 65 7.55 4.52 3.20
CA LYS A 65 8.38 3.38 2.79
C LYS A 65 7.72 2.05 3.16
N ARG A 66 7.22 1.91 4.39
CA ARG A 66 6.57 0.67 4.86
C ARG A 66 5.28 0.38 4.08
N SER A 67 4.47 1.41 3.83
CA SER A 67 3.23 1.23 3.08
C SER A 67 3.50 0.80 1.63
N ILE A 68 4.54 1.36 1.00
CA ILE A 68 5.00 0.92 -0.33
C ILE A 68 5.48 -0.53 -0.30
N MET A 69 6.24 -0.95 0.72
CA MET A 69 6.70 -2.34 0.84
C MET A 69 5.55 -3.33 1.00
N MET A 70 4.53 -3.00 1.80
CA MET A 70 3.34 -3.84 1.93
C MET A 70 2.58 -3.95 0.59
N LEU A 71 2.35 -2.82 -0.07
CA LEU A 71 1.68 -2.79 -1.38
C LEU A 71 2.44 -3.64 -2.41
N ARG A 72 3.77 -3.55 -2.44
CA ARG A 72 4.61 -4.36 -3.32
C ARG A 72 4.33 -5.86 -3.12
N VAL A 73 4.38 -6.35 -1.88
CA VAL A 73 4.13 -7.78 -1.58
C VAL A 73 2.72 -8.19 -1.99
N VAL A 74 1.71 -7.35 -1.70
CA VAL A 74 0.32 -7.62 -2.07
C VAL A 74 0.17 -7.72 -3.59
N PHE A 75 0.77 -6.80 -4.35
CA PHE A 75 0.72 -6.80 -5.81
C PHE A 75 1.46 -7.99 -6.42
N GLU A 76 2.69 -8.27 -5.97
CA GLU A 76 3.49 -9.40 -6.46
C GLU A 76 2.72 -10.71 -6.30
N ARG A 77 2.08 -10.91 -5.15
CA ARG A 77 1.27 -12.11 -4.91
C ARG A 77 -0.04 -12.12 -5.70
N MET A 78 -0.73 -10.99 -5.79
CA MET A 78 -1.97 -10.88 -6.56
C MET A 78 -1.77 -11.17 -8.06
N LEU A 79 -0.59 -10.83 -8.60
CA LEU A 79 -0.22 -11.12 -9.98
C LEU A 79 0.26 -12.57 -10.18
N SER A 80 0.80 -13.21 -9.13
CA SER A 80 1.41 -14.55 -9.25
C SER A 80 0.50 -15.72 -8.86
N SER A 81 -0.47 -15.56 -7.95
CA SER A 81 -1.20 -16.71 -7.38
C SER A 81 -2.48 -17.09 -8.14
N GLY A 82 -3.03 -16.22 -8.98
CA GLY A 82 -4.36 -16.42 -9.61
C GLY A 82 -5.53 -16.49 -8.61
N GLU A 83 -5.28 -16.45 -7.30
CA GLU A 83 -6.27 -16.61 -6.25
C GLU A 83 -7.20 -15.39 -6.15
N ASN A 84 -8.49 -15.64 -5.91
CA ASN A 84 -9.49 -14.58 -5.77
C ASN A 84 -9.47 -13.91 -4.40
N SER A 85 -9.01 -14.61 -3.37
CA SER A 85 -8.77 -14.06 -2.04
C SER A 85 -7.28 -13.83 -1.84
N PHE A 86 -6.92 -12.70 -1.26
CA PHE A 86 -5.54 -12.35 -0.91
C PHE A 86 -5.43 -12.00 0.58
N GLU A 87 -6.38 -12.44 1.40
CA GLU A 87 -6.43 -12.16 2.84
C GLU A 87 -5.16 -12.61 3.57
N GLY A 88 -4.75 -13.87 3.37
CA GLY A 88 -3.54 -14.43 3.97
C GLY A 88 -2.28 -13.68 3.53
N VAL A 89 -2.24 -13.20 2.29
CA VAL A 89 -1.15 -12.35 1.77
C VAL A 89 -1.11 -11.01 2.51
N VAL A 90 -2.25 -10.34 2.65
CA VAL A 90 -2.36 -9.05 3.35
C VAL A 90 -1.95 -9.21 4.80
N SER A 91 -2.48 -10.23 5.47
CA SER A 91 -2.15 -10.59 6.86
C SER A 91 -0.62 -10.72 7.03
N LYS A 92 0.02 -11.58 6.23
CA LYS A 92 1.47 -11.79 6.30
C LYS A 92 2.28 -10.53 5.99
N SER A 93 1.88 -9.76 4.98
CA SER A 93 2.57 -8.51 4.61
C SER A 93 2.46 -7.43 5.68
N TYR A 94 1.32 -7.38 6.39
CA TYR A 94 1.09 -6.49 7.53
C TYR A 94 1.97 -6.88 8.72
N GLU A 95 2.05 -8.16 9.03
CA GLU A 95 2.93 -8.68 10.08
C GLU A 95 4.39 -8.26 9.85
N GLN A 96 4.87 -8.40 8.61
CA GLN A 96 6.24 -8.06 8.24
C GLN A 96 6.53 -6.55 8.25
N SER A 97 5.57 -5.73 7.80
CA SER A 97 5.83 -4.30 7.55
C SER A 97 5.44 -3.40 8.72
N PHE A 98 4.40 -3.78 9.48
CA PHE A 98 3.66 -2.87 10.35
C PHE A 98 3.41 -3.37 11.77
N ALA A 99 3.24 -4.67 11.98
CA ALA A 99 2.82 -5.19 13.28
C ALA A 99 3.76 -4.79 14.44
N ALA A 100 5.07 -4.72 14.17
CA ALA A 100 6.07 -4.29 15.15
C ALA A 100 5.92 -2.83 15.61
N TYR A 101 5.20 -1.99 14.86
CA TYR A 101 5.04 -0.56 15.12
C TYR A 101 3.63 -0.16 15.52
N HIS A 102 2.70 -1.10 15.51
CA HIS A 102 1.31 -0.87 15.86
C HIS A 102 1.00 -1.40 17.26
N GLY A 103 0.24 -0.62 18.03
CA GLY A 103 -0.30 -1.07 19.31
C GLY A 103 -1.30 -2.21 19.13
N TRP A 104 -1.64 -2.89 20.22
CA TRP A 104 -2.59 -4.00 20.23
C TRP A 104 -3.91 -3.63 19.55
N ALA A 105 -4.51 -2.49 19.90
CA ALA A 105 -5.80 -2.06 19.34
C ALA A 105 -5.76 -1.91 17.81
N THR A 106 -4.69 -1.32 17.26
CA THR A 106 -4.53 -1.16 15.81
C THR A 106 -4.35 -2.52 15.12
N ARG A 107 -3.54 -3.41 15.69
CA ARG A 107 -3.36 -4.77 15.16
C ARG A 107 -4.68 -5.53 15.13
N THR A 108 -5.40 -5.55 16.24
CA THR A 108 -6.72 -6.21 16.34
C THR A 108 -7.70 -5.66 15.31
N ALA A 109 -7.78 -4.33 15.15
CA ALA A 109 -8.65 -3.72 14.15
C ALA A 109 -8.29 -4.13 12.72
N VAL A 110 -7.00 -4.24 12.39
CA VAL A 110 -6.55 -4.71 11.08
C VAL A 110 -6.97 -6.16 10.85
N PHE A 111 -6.67 -7.07 11.77
CA PHE A 111 -7.05 -8.49 11.62
C PHE A 111 -8.57 -8.69 11.56
N ALA A 112 -9.35 -7.98 12.38
CA ALA A 112 -10.81 -8.06 12.34
C ALA A 112 -11.40 -7.55 11.01
N SER A 113 -10.70 -6.66 10.31
CA SER A 113 -11.14 -6.11 9.04
C SER A 113 -10.79 -7.00 7.84
N LEU A 114 -9.82 -7.92 7.95
CA LEU A 114 -9.32 -8.76 6.86
C LEU A 114 -10.42 -9.48 6.04
N PRO A 115 -11.48 -10.06 6.65
CA PRO A 115 -12.56 -10.69 5.89
C PRO A 115 -13.36 -9.72 5.01
N HIS A 116 -13.24 -8.42 5.24
CA HIS A 116 -13.91 -7.37 4.47
C HIS A 116 -13.07 -6.87 3.28
N LEU A 117 -11.92 -7.48 3.01
CA LEU A 117 -11.14 -7.18 1.82
C LEU A 117 -11.97 -7.42 0.54
N PRO A 118 -11.86 -6.57 -0.48
CA PRO A 118 -12.44 -6.88 -1.77
C PRO A 118 -11.74 -8.11 -2.35
N THR A 119 -12.46 -8.95 -3.09
CA THR A 119 -11.83 -10.00 -3.91
C THR A 119 -10.97 -9.36 -5.01
N ARG A 120 -10.01 -10.13 -5.56
CA ARG A 120 -9.19 -9.72 -6.70
C ARG A 120 -10.06 -9.24 -7.87
N SER A 121 -11.06 -10.04 -8.25
CA SER A 121 -12.03 -9.68 -9.30
C SER A 121 -12.76 -8.36 -9.05
N LYS A 122 -13.24 -8.14 -7.81
CA LYS A 122 -13.93 -6.90 -7.42
C LYS A 122 -12.99 -5.69 -7.43
N LEU A 123 -11.73 -5.90 -7.06
CA LEU A 123 -10.69 -4.87 -7.12
C LEU A 123 -10.35 -4.49 -8.56
N MET A 124 -10.11 -5.47 -9.44
CA MET A 124 -9.81 -5.22 -10.87
C MET A 124 -10.96 -4.43 -11.54
N LYS A 125 -12.21 -4.80 -11.25
CA LYS A 125 -13.39 -4.05 -11.72
C LYS A 125 -13.40 -2.58 -11.26
N LYS A 126 -13.00 -2.31 -10.00
CA LYS A 126 -12.89 -0.93 -9.49
C LYS A 126 -11.76 -0.15 -10.18
N LEU A 127 -10.68 -0.82 -10.55
CA LEU A 127 -9.55 -0.23 -11.25
C LEU A 127 -9.80 -0.04 -12.75
N LYS A 128 -10.88 -0.64 -13.28
CA LYS A 128 -11.18 -0.69 -14.72
C LYS A 128 -10.07 -1.37 -15.53
N GLU A 129 -9.38 -2.33 -14.91
CA GLU A 129 -8.33 -3.14 -15.52
C GLU A 129 -8.89 -4.54 -15.83
N ASN A 130 -8.50 -5.11 -16.97
CA ASN A 130 -8.82 -6.49 -17.34
C ASN A 130 -7.61 -7.38 -17.05
N GLU A 131 -7.84 -8.63 -16.65
CA GLU A 131 -6.74 -9.60 -16.59
C GLU A 131 -6.19 -9.80 -18.00
N ALA A 132 -4.89 -9.56 -18.17
CA ALA A 132 -4.22 -9.99 -19.39
C ALA A 132 -4.36 -11.51 -19.49
N PRO A 133 -4.67 -12.07 -20.68
CA PRO A 133 -4.66 -13.51 -20.85
C PRO A 133 -3.29 -14.04 -20.45
N MET A 134 -3.25 -15.03 -19.56
CA MET A 134 -2.00 -15.71 -19.21
C MET A 134 -1.38 -16.23 -20.50
N THR A 135 -0.28 -15.61 -20.95
CA THR A 135 0.56 -16.18 -21.99
C THR A 135 1.21 -17.42 -21.38
N VAL A 136 0.70 -18.58 -21.80
CA VAL A 136 1.30 -19.91 -21.58
C VAL A 136 2.61 -19.99 -22.35
#